data_AF-A0A947W8I9-F1
#
_entry.id   AF-A0A947W8I9-F1
#
_cell.length_a   1.000
_cell.length_b   1.000
_cell.length_c   1.000
_cell.angle_alpha   90.00
_cell.angle_beta   90.00
_cell.angle_gamma   90.00
#
_symmetry.space_group_name_H-M   'P 1'
#
loop_
_entity.id
_entity.type
_entity.pdbx_description
1 polymer ?
#
loop_
_entity_poly.entity_id
_entity_poly.type
_entity_poly.pdbx_seq_one_letter_code
_entity_poly.pdbx_strand_id
1 'polypeptide(L)'
;MLFYAIALGVTIVDQLIKFIVHKFMFLGQSIPVLNGVLKLTYVRNTGAAFSLFKGFSPYLAVIGVIVIAVVLFFHYRISYKRVLMQTGLAFVLGGSFG
;
A
#
# COMPACT_ATOMS: atom_id res chain seq x y z
N MET A 1 -9.52 8.98 15.32
CA MET A 1 -10.42 9.21 14.17
C MET A 1 -9.65 9.56 12.90
N LEU A 2 -8.89 10.66 12.86
CA LEU A 2 -8.10 11.03 11.67
C LEU A 2 -7.13 9.92 11.19
N PHE A 3 -6.44 9.26 12.13
CA PHE A 3 -5.55 8.13 11.84
C PHE A 3 -6.22 7.03 11.00
N TYR A 4 -7.37 6.52 11.47
CA TYR A 4 -8.11 5.47 10.77
C TYR A 4 -8.73 5.97 9.46
N ALA A 5 -9.16 7.24 9.39
CA ALA A 5 -9.68 7.83 8.16
C ALA A 5 -8.61 7.89 7.06
N ILE A 6 -7.37 8.28 7.41
CA ILE A 6 -6.23 8.27 6.47
C ILE A 6 -5.93 6.84 6.03
N ALA A 7 -5.80 5.90 6.98
CA ALA A 7 -5.50 4.50 6.65
C ALA A 7 -6.56 3.89 5.72
N LEU A 8 -7.84 4.06 6.04
CA LEU A 8 -8.95 3.59 5.23
C LEU A 8 -8.98 4.25 3.85
N GLY A 9 -8.77 5.57 3.78
CA GLY A 9 -8.71 6.31 2.53
C GLY A 9 -7.60 5.80 1.61
N VAL A 10 -6.40 5.56 2.17
CA VAL A 10 -5.27 4.98 1.44
C VAL A 10 -5.61 3.59 0.90
N THR A 11 -6.15 2.70 1.74
CA THR A 11 -6.55 1.34 1.31
C THR A 11 -7.62 1.37 0.22
N ILE A 12 -8.64 2.24 0.34
CA ILE A 12 -9.70 2.37 -0.67
C ILE A 12 -9.13 2.83 -2.00
N VAL A 13 -8.28 3.87 -1.99
CA VAL A 13 -7.68 4.41 -3.22
C VAL A 13 -6.79 3.37 -3.89
N ASP A 14 -5.98 2.66 -3.12
CA ASP A 14 -5.11 1.59 -3.64
C ASP A 14 -5.93 0.47 -4.30
N GLN A 15 -6.93 -0.08 -3.60
CA GLN A 15 -7.76 -1.16 -4.12
C GLN A 15 -8.61 -0.72 -5.32
N LEU A 16 -9.13 0.52 -5.31
CA LEU A 16 -9.90 1.07 -6.42
C LEU A 16 -9.04 1.18 -7.69
N ILE A 17 -7.81 1.69 -7.56
CA ILE A 17 -6.89 1.79 -8.71
C ILE A 17 -6.51 0.39 -9.20
N LYS A 18 -6.17 -0.55 -8.31
CA LYS A 18 -5.89 -1.95 -8.67
C LYS A 18 -7.07 -2.59 -9.40
N PHE A 19 -8.30 -2.35 -8.93
CA PHE A 19 -9.52 -2.84 -9.56
C PHE A 19 -9.71 -2.26 -10.97
N ILE A 20 -9.55 -0.95 -11.13
CA ILE A 20 -9.65 -0.28 -12.44
C ILE A 20 -8.59 -0.84 -13.41
N VAL A 21 -7.33 -0.93 -12.98
CA VAL A 21 -6.24 -1.48 -13.80
C VAL A 21 -6.54 -2.93 -14.19
N HIS A 22 -6.98 -3.75 -13.25
CA HIS A 22 -7.32 -5.15 -13.51
C HIS A 22 -8.46 -5.30 -14.52
N LYS A 23 -9.45 -4.40 -14.49
CA LYS A 23 -10.64 -4.46 -15.33
C LYS A 23 -10.41 -3.89 -16.74
N PHE A 24 -9.59 -2.86 -16.88
CA PHE A 24 -9.47 -2.07 -18.10
C PHE A 24 -8.11 -2.13 -18.79
N MET A 25 -7.11 -2.78 -18.21
CA MET A 25 -5.78 -2.95 -18.82
C MET A 25 -5.42 -4.42 -19.06
N PHE A 26 -4.69 -4.67 -20.13
CA PHE A 26 -4.03 -5.96 -20.36
C PHE A 26 -2.73 -6.05 -19.57
N LEU A 27 -2.34 -7.26 -19.14
CA LEU A 27 -1.07 -7.46 -18.44
C LEU A 27 0.10 -7.02 -19.34
N GLY A 28 0.99 -6.18 -18.82
CA GLY A 28 2.11 -5.59 -19.57
C GLY A 28 1.75 -4.30 -20.34
N GLN A 29 0.47 -3.95 -20.45
CA GLN A 29 0.06 -2.69 -21.08
C GLN A 29 0.61 -1.48 -20.31
N SER A 30 1.09 -0.48 -21.05
CA SER A 30 1.56 0.81 -20.54
C SER A 30 0.75 1.95 -21.13
N ILE A 31 0.15 2.80 -20.29
CA ILE A 31 -0.60 4.00 -20.70
C ILE A 31 0.16 5.23 -20.18
N PRO A 32 0.54 6.20 -21.04
CA PRO A 32 1.17 7.43 -20.58
C PRO A 32 0.16 8.27 -19.80
N VAL A 33 0.54 8.71 -18.60
CA VAL A 33 -0.24 9.63 -17.75
C VAL A 33 0.31 11.05 -17.88
N LEU A 34 1.64 11.17 -17.86
CA LEU A 34 2.37 12.40 -18.17
C LEU A 34 3.45 12.06 -19.19
N ASN A 35 3.28 12.55 -20.41
CA ASN A 35 4.15 12.22 -21.55
C ASN A 35 5.63 12.46 -21.21
N GLY A 36 6.45 11.42 -21.38
CA GLY A 36 7.89 11.46 -21.10
C GLY A 36 8.30 11.33 -19.63
N VAL A 37 7.36 11.32 -18.67
CA VAL A 37 7.67 11.33 -17.23
C VAL A 37 7.02 10.16 -16.48
N LEU A 38 5.72 9.93 -16.71
CA LEU A 38 4.94 8.94 -15.95
C LEU A 38 4.06 8.08 -16.87
N LYS A 39 4.16 6.77 -16.70
CA LYS A 39 3.29 5.78 -17.34
C LYS A 39 2.67 4.85 -16.29
N LEU A 40 1.39 4.57 -16.46
CA LEU A 40 0.69 3.54 -15.71
C LEU A 40 0.92 2.20 -16.42
N THR A 41 1.58 1.25 -15.77
CA THR A 41 1.90 -0.06 -16.35
C THR A 41 1.25 -1.15 -15.52
N TYR A 42 0.49 -2.06 -16.17
CA TYR A 42 -0.09 -3.18 -15.45
C TYR A 42 0.92 -4.32 -15.29
N VAL A 43 1.39 -4.54 -14.07
CA VAL A 43 2.27 -5.64 -13.68
C VAL A 43 1.68 -6.44 -12.52
N ARG A 44 2.03 -7.73 -12.44
CA ARG A 44 1.73 -8.59 -11.28
C ARG A 44 3.04 -8.99 -10.62
N ASN A 45 3.21 -8.63 -9.35
CA ASN A 45 4.41 -8.95 -8.59
C ASN A 45 4.10 -10.05 -7.56
N THR A 46 4.75 -11.20 -7.70
CA THR A 46 4.65 -12.31 -6.74
C THR A 46 5.72 -12.28 -5.65
N GLY A 47 6.61 -11.27 -5.69
CA GLY A 47 7.62 -10.99 -4.67
C GLY A 47 7.39 -9.61 -4.01
N ALA A 48 8.38 -9.18 -3.24
CA ALA A 48 8.44 -7.86 -2.60
C ALA A 48 9.03 -6.79 -3.55
N ALA A 49 9.65 -5.74 -3.01
CA ALA A 49 10.37 -4.74 -3.79
C ALA A 49 11.45 -5.39 -4.68
N PHE A 50 11.65 -4.86 -5.89
CA PHE A 50 12.56 -5.40 -6.90
C PHE A 50 12.35 -6.88 -7.21
N SER A 51 11.13 -7.40 -6.97
CA SER A 51 10.82 -8.80 -7.20
C SER A 51 11.67 -9.75 -6.35
N LEU A 52 12.16 -9.30 -5.18
CA LEU A 52 12.82 -10.17 -4.20
C LEU A 52 11.80 -11.17 -3.62
N PHE A 53 12.26 -12.38 -3.29
CA PHE A 53 11.43 -13.45 -2.72
C PHE A 53 10.21 -13.86 -3.60
N LYS A 54 10.37 -13.91 -4.94
CA LYS A 54 9.31 -14.43 -5.83
C LYS A 54 8.84 -15.82 -5.39
N GLY A 55 7.54 -16.03 -5.36
CA GLY A 55 6.93 -17.31 -4.96
C GLY A 55 6.71 -17.46 -3.46
N PHE A 56 7.22 -16.54 -2.63
CA PHE A 56 7.03 -16.56 -1.18
C PHE A 56 5.90 -15.62 -0.72
N SER A 57 4.92 -15.32 -1.57
CA SER A 57 3.84 -14.36 -1.28
C SER A 57 3.10 -14.62 0.05
N PRO A 58 2.79 -15.88 0.44
CA PRO A 58 2.16 -16.14 1.75
C PRO A 58 3.04 -15.70 2.93
N TYR A 59 4.36 -15.88 2.85
CA TYR A 59 5.29 -15.46 3.90
C TYR A 59 5.41 -13.94 3.97
N LEU A 60 5.43 -13.27 2.81
CA LEU A 60 5.40 -11.81 2.76
C LEU A 60 4.10 -11.24 3.35
N ALA A 61 2.96 -11.93 3.17
CA ALA A 61 1.70 -11.54 3.80
C ALA A 61 1.76 -11.63 5.34
N VAL A 62 2.40 -12.67 5.89
CA VAL A 62 2.65 -12.77 7.34
C VAL A 62 3.47 -11.59 7.86
N ILE A 63 4.51 -11.18 7.12
CA ILE A 63 5.30 -9.98 7.46
C ILE A 63 4.40 -8.74 7.44
N GLY A 64 3.49 -8.60 6.47
CA GLY A 64 2.51 -7.52 6.43
C GLY A 64 1.63 -7.47 7.69
N VAL A 65 1.14 -8.62 8.16
CA VAL A 65 0.36 -8.71 9.41
C VAL A 65 1.20 -8.28 10.63
N ILE A 66 2.48 -8.66 10.69
CA ILE A 66 3.39 -8.23 11.76
C ILE A 66 3.57 -6.71 11.72
N VAL A 67 3.78 -6.12 10.53
CA VAL A 67 3.91 -4.67 10.36
C VAL A 67 2.64 -3.96 10.84
N ILE A 68 1.45 -4.45 10.50
CA ILE A 68 0.17 -3.91 10.97
C ILE A 68 0.13 -3.91 12.51
N ALA A 69 0.48 -5.03 13.15
CA ALA A 69 0.49 -5.13 14.61
C ALA A 69 1.48 -4.13 15.26
N VAL A 70 2.68 -3.99 14.69
CA VAL A 70 3.71 -3.04 15.15
C VAL A 70 3.21 -1.59 15.01
N VAL A 71 2.61 -1.24 13.87
CA VAL A 71 2.07 0.09 13.62
C VAL A 71 0.95 0.43 14.61
N LEU A 72 0.03 -0.50 14.86
CA LEU A 72 -1.03 -0.31 15.85
C LEU A 72 -0.45 -0.17 17.27
N PHE A 73 0.54 -0.98 17.64
CA PHE A 73 1.25 -0.82 18.91
C PHE A 73 1.83 0.59 19.07
N PHE A 74 2.54 1.09 18.06
CA PHE A 74 3.12 2.45 18.08
C PHE A 74 2.05 3.55 18.08
N HIS A 75 0.95 3.37 17.36
CA HIS A 75 -0.19 4.30 17.36
C HIS A 75 -0.71 4.54 18.78
N TYR A 76 -0.85 3.49 19.59
CA TYR A 76 -1.32 3.58 20.98
C TYR A 76 -0.26 4.04 21.97
N ARG A 77 1.03 3.82 21.69
CA ARG A 77 2.14 4.24 22.57
C ARG A 77 2.55 5.69 22.37
N ILE A 78 2.41 6.22 21.16
CA ILE A 78 2.85 7.56 20.81
C ILE A 78 1.72 8.56 21.06
N SER A 79 2.06 9.69 21.71
CA SER A 79 1.09 10.76 21.94
C SER A 79 0.40 11.19 20.64
N TYR A 80 -0.92 11.28 20.67
CA TYR A 80 -1.75 11.76 19.55
C TYR A 80 -1.39 13.19 19.11
N LYS A 81 -0.73 13.98 19.97
CA LYS A 81 -0.26 15.34 19.65
C LYS A 81 0.89 15.34 18.63
N ARG A 82 1.59 14.21 18.44
CA ARG A 82 2.64 14.07 17.41
C ARG A 82 1.99 13.77 16.06
N VAL A 83 1.29 14.78 15.52
CA VAL A 83 0.47 14.66 14.31
C VAL A 83 1.26 14.08 13.14
N LEU A 84 2.48 14.57 12.88
CA LEU A 84 3.32 14.08 11.78
C LEU A 84 3.60 12.57 11.89
N MET A 85 3.90 12.09 13.09
CA MET A 85 4.20 10.67 13.32
C MET A 85 2.94 9.81 13.20
N GLN A 86 1.81 10.29 13.73
CA GLN A 86 0.52 9.60 13.61
C GLN A 86 0.07 9.51 12.16
N THR A 87 0.22 10.59 11.38
CA THR A 87 -0.10 10.59 9.96
C THR A 87 0.80 9.62 9.18
N GLY A 88 2.11 9.61 9.45
CA GLY A 88 3.03 8.65 8.83
C GLY A 88 2.65 7.19 9.12
N LEU A 89 2.34 6.87 10.39
CA LEU A 89 1.86 5.54 10.78
C LEU A 89 0.55 5.16 10.08
N ALA A 90 -0.37 6.11 9.88
CA ALA A 90 -1.63 5.87 9.18
C ALA A 90 -1.42 5.52 7.70
N PHE A 91 -0.50 6.18 7.01
CA PHE A 91 -0.13 5.84 5.63
C PHE A 91 0.49 4.44 5.54
N VAL A 92 1.37 4.08 6.47
CA VAL A 92 1.96 2.73 6.53
C VAL A 92 0.88 1.67 6.79
N LEU A 93 -0.05 1.94 7.71
CA LEU A 93 -1.17 1.04 7.99
C LEU A 93 -2.02 0.83 6.73
N GLY A 94 -2.47 1.90 6.10
CA GLY A 94 -3.31 1.83 4.91
C GLY A 94 -2.62 1.11 3.74
N GLY A 95 -1.33 1.39 3.53
CA GLY A 95 -0.53 0.72 2.51
C GLY A 95 -0.21 -0.75 2.81
N SER A 96 -0.21 -1.17 4.08
CA SER A 96 -0.03 -2.58 4.45
C SER A 96 -1.30 -3.43 4.20
N PHE A 97 -2.48 -2.79 4.22
CA PHE A 97 -3.76 -3.43 3.90
C PHE A 97 -4.09 -3.47 2.40
N GLY A 98 -3.48 -2.58 1.60
CA GLY A 98 -3.69 -2.49 0.14
C GLY A 98 -2.93 -3.54 -0.65
#